data_AF-A0A359CR87-F1
#
_entry.id   AF-A0A359CR87-F1
#
_cell.length_a   1.000
_cell.length_b   1.000
_cell.length_c   1.000
_cell.angle_alpha   90.00
_cell.angle_beta   90.00
_cell.angle_gamma   90.00
#
_symmetry.space_group_name_H-M   'P 1'
#
loop_
_entity.id
_entity.type
_entity.pdbx_description
1 polymer ?
#
loop_
_entity_poly.entity_id
_entity_poly.type
_entity_poly.pdbx_seq_one_letter_code
_entity_poly.pdbx_strand_id
1 'polypeptide(L)'
;IPDSLDIVLGAKEEVKKKTPYKSNYYKDGYPPESERVCTDVIWRAFKNADINLKDLIDEDIKNNAELYKRVNGKPDPNIDFRRVPNLDVFLKRYCLSLTTEVKCRDKENLSEWQPGDIVVFLDGYEHIGIISDERDKNGIP
;
A
#
# COMPACT_ATOMS: atom_id res chain seq x y z
N ILE A 1 -8.55 18.72 3.09
CA ILE A 1 -9.25 17.42 3.06
C ILE A 1 -8.30 16.50 2.32
N PRO A 2 -7.84 15.39 2.91
CA PRO A 2 -7.01 14.42 2.23
C PRO A 2 -7.66 13.95 0.94
N ASP A 3 -6.89 13.89 -0.15
CA ASP A 3 -7.34 13.27 -1.40
C ASP A 3 -6.33 12.27 -1.96
N SER A 4 -6.68 11.61 -3.08
CA SER A 4 -5.83 10.58 -3.67
C SER A 4 -4.52 11.13 -4.23
N LEU A 5 -4.46 12.41 -4.62
CA LEU A 5 -3.25 13.03 -5.13
C LEU A 5 -2.24 13.32 -4.01
N ASP A 6 -2.71 13.60 -2.79
CA ASP A 6 -1.84 13.70 -1.62
C ASP A 6 -1.10 12.37 -1.35
N ILE A 7 -1.78 11.23 -1.55
CA ILE A 7 -1.19 9.89 -1.44
C ILE A 7 -0.14 9.69 -2.55
N VAL A 8 -0.49 10.01 -3.80
CA VAL A 8 0.42 9.89 -4.95
C VAL A 8 1.67 10.75 -4.75
N LEU A 9 1.51 11.98 -4.26
CA LEU A 9 2.63 12.87 -3.98
C LEU A 9 3.59 12.26 -2.96
N GLY A 10 3.07 11.76 -1.84
CA GLY A 10 3.88 11.11 -0.81
C GLY A 10 4.62 9.87 -1.32
N ALA A 11 3.96 9.07 -2.17
CA ALA A 11 4.58 7.92 -2.82
C ALA A 11 5.73 8.34 -3.76
N LYS A 12 5.53 9.39 -4.58
CA LYS A 12 6.54 9.93 -5.48
C LYS A 12 7.73 10.47 -4.70
N GLU A 13 7.51 11.20 -3.62
CA GLU A 13 8.58 11.71 -2.76
C GLU A 13 9.39 10.57 -2.13
N GLU A 14 8.72 9.53 -1.64
CA GLU A 14 9.39 8.37 -1.07
C GLU A 14 10.23 7.60 -2.11
N VAL A 15 9.72 7.43 -3.33
CA VAL A 15 10.45 6.77 -4.43
C VAL A 15 11.66 7.58 -4.90
N LYS A 16 11.57 8.91 -4.91
CA LYS A 16 12.68 9.80 -5.26
C LYS A 16 13.89 9.69 -4.31
N LYS A 17 13.67 9.31 -3.04
CA LYS A 17 14.75 9.10 -2.06
C LYS A 17 15.67 7.94 -2.44
N LYS A 18 15.22 6.99 -3.28
CA LYS A 18 15.98 5.82 -3.75
C LYS A 18 16.66 5.03 -2.63
N THR A 19 15.99 4.92 -1.48
CA THR A 19 16.52 4.23 -0.31
C THR A 19 16.58 2.72 -0.58
N PRO A 20 17.60 2.03 -0.04
CA PRO A 20 17.80 0.60 -0.22
C PRO A 20 16.64 -0.23 0.33
N TYR A 21 16.33 -1.32 -0.35
CA TYR A 21 15.33 -2.29 0.11
C TYR A 21 15.90 -3.11 1.28
N LYS A 22 15.34 -2.96 2.48
CA LYS A 22 15.79 -3.72 3.66
C LYS A 22 14.60 -4.23 4.47
N SER A 23 14.48 -5.55 4.49
CA SER A 23 13.41 -6.24 5.22
C SER A 23 13.87 -6.54 6.65
N ASN A 24 13.69 -5.57 7.54
CA ASN A 24 13.99 -5.70 8.97
C ASN A 24 12.75 -5.44 9.84
N TYR A 25 12.80 -5.99 11.06
CA TYR A 25 11.87 -5.68 12.13
C TYR A 25 12.36 -4.47 12.93
N TYR A 26 11.45 -3.57 13.30
CA TYR A 26 11.73 -2.39 14.12
C TYR A 26 10.83 -2.39 15.33
N LYS A 27 11.42 -2.19 16.52
CA LYS A 27 10.68 -2.22 17.78
C LYS A 27 9.63 -1.11 17.91
N ASP A 28 9.83 0.01 17.22
CA ASP A 28 8.88 1.13 17.18
C ASP A 28 8.01 1.09 15.90
N GLY A 29 8.09 -0.01 15.15
CA GLY A 29 7.37 -0.30 13.92
C GLY A 29 7.86 0.40 12.66
N TYR A 30 8.41 1.60 12.78
CA TYR A 30 8.83 2.40 11.64
C TYR A 30 10.31 2.20 11.30
N PRO A 31 10.65 1.90 10.02
CA PRO A 31 12.03 1.94 9.56
C PRO A 31 12.57 3.38 9.54
N PRO A 32 13.89 3.57 9.70
CA PRO A 32 14.52 4.86 9.48
C PRO A 32 14.36 5.34 8.03
N GLU A 33 14.54 6.64 7.80
CA GLU A 33 14.42 7.25 6.47
C GLU A 33 15.42 6.69 5.45
N SER A 34 16.52 6.08 5.91
CA SER A 34 17.58 5.52 5.05
C SER A 34 17.27 4.15 4.46
N GLU A 35 16.09 3.57 4.71
CA GLU A 35 15.70 2.26 4.20
C GLU A 35 14.19 2.12 4.05
N ARG A 36 13.77 1.12 3.25
CA ARG A 36 12.35 0.86 2.99
C ARG A 36 12.10 -0.57 2.51
N VAL A 37 10.85 -0.97 2.51
CA VAL A 37 10.28 -2.05 1.69
C VAL A 37 9.07 -1.52 0.90
N CYS A 38 8.39 -2.39 0.14
CA CYS A 38 7.21 -2.00 -0.64
C CYS A 38 6.08 -1.40 0.20
N THR A 39 5.78 -2.00 1.35
CA THR A 39 4.76 -1.51 2.29
C THR A 39 5.13 -0.18 2.96
N ASP A 40 6.43 0.16 2.99
CA ASP A 40 6.87 1.45 3.52
C ASP A 40 6.51 2.63 2.63
N VAL A 41 6.45 2.40 1.31
CA VAL A 41 5.92 3.39 0.36
C VAL A 41 4.45 3.67 0.66
N ILE A 42 3.68 2.63 1.00
CA ILE A 42 2.24 2.74 1.25
C ILE A 42 1.97 3.58 2.50
N TRP A 43 2.48 3.20 3.67
CA TRP A 43 2.15 3.95 4.88
C TRP A 43 2.73 5.37 4.88
N ARG A 44 3.90 5.60 4.23
CA ARG A 44 4.45 6.96 4.08
C ARG A 44 3.60 7.82 3.15
N ALA A 45 3.06 7.24 2.08
CA ALA A 45 2.13 7.93 1.19
C ALA A 45 0.82 8.31 1.91
N PHE A 46 0.24 7.39 2.69
CA PHE A 46 -0.95 7.68 3.51
C PHE A 46 -0.66 8.74 4.57
N LYS A 47 0.51 8.66 5.22
CA LYS A 47 0.93 9.67 6.20
C LYS A 47 1.06 11.07 5.57
N ASN A 48 1.51 11.16 4.31
CA ASN A 48 1.57 12.43 3.58
C ASN A 48 0.18 13.04 3.37
N ALA A 49 -0.85 12.21 3.26
CA ALA A 49 -2.25 12.62 3.19
C ALA A 49 -2.90 12.76 4.59
N ASP A 50 -2.12 12.90 5.67
CA ASP A 50 -2.62 12.96 7.06
C ASP A 50 -3.44 11.73 7.51
N ILE A 51 -3.25 10.57 6.87
CA ILE A 51 -3.92 9.31 7.25
C ILE A 51 -2.94 8.41 8.01
N ASN A 52 -3.27 8.10 9.27
CA ASN A 52 -2.51 7.13 10.04
C ASN A 52 -2.95 5.69 9.72
N LEU A 53 -2.38 5.13 8.64
CA LEU A 53 -2.71 3.77 8.19
C LEU A 53 -2.43 2.69 9.26
N LYS A 54 -1.42 2.90 10.10
CA LYS A 54 -1.06 1.95 11.16
C LYS A 54 -2.19 1.81 12.18
N ASP A 55 -2.71 2.93 12.69
CA ASP A 55 -3.76 2.91 13.70
C ASP A 55 -5.05 2.26 13.16
N LEU A 56 -5.39 2.52 11.89
CA LEU A 56 -6.54 1.91 11.22
C LEU A 56 -6.42 0.39 11.12
N ILE A 57 -5.24 -0.11 10.74
CA ILE A 57 -4.97 -1.54 10.62
C ILE A 57 -4.91 -2.20 12.00
N ASP A 58 -4.27 -1.56 12.99
CA ASP A 58 -4.21 -2.05 14.36
C ASP A 58 -5.61 -2.21 14.96
N GLU A 59 -6.50 -1.24 14.71
CA GLU A 59 -7.90 -1.30 15.16
C GLU A 59 -8.67 -2.45 14.49
N ASP A 60 -8.56 -2.60 13.17
CA ASP A 60 -9.27 -3.68 12.47
C ASP A 60 -8.74 -5.06 12.86
N ILE A 61 -7.41 -5.23 13.00
CA ILE A 61 -6.79 -6.48 13.46
C ILE A 61 -7.24 -6.80 14.88
N LYS A 62 -7.26 -5.82 15.79
CA LYS A 62 -7.73 -6.02 17.17
C LYS A 62 -9.15 -6.58 17.22
N ASN A 63 -10.02 -6.10 16.33
CA ASN A 63 -11.43 -6.48 16.30
C ASN A 63 -11.71 -7.75 15.47
N ASN A 64 -10.79 -8.18 14.60
CA ASN A 64 -11.03 -9.24 13.61
C ASN A 64 -9.78 -10.13 13.37
N ALA A 65 -9.01 -10.43 14.42
CA ALA A 65 -7.70 -11.08 14.33
C ALA A 65 -7.71 -12.41 13.56
N GLU A 66 -8.83 -13.13 13.55
CA GLU A 66 -9.05 -14.38 12.84
C GLU A 66 -9.04 -14.25 11.31
N LEU A 67 -9.33 -13.05 10.77
CA LEU A 67 -9.27 -12.79 9.33
C LEU A 67 -7.83 -12.62 8.84
N TYR A 68 -6.94 -12.21 9.74
CA TYR A 68 -5.55 -11.91 9.44
C TYR A 68 -4.66 -13.14 9.67
N LYS A 69 -4.57 -14.03 8.68
CA LYS A 69 -3.78 -15.27 8.79
C LYS A 69 -2.32 -15.03 9.23
N ARG A 70 -1.71 -13.90 8.83
CA ARG A 70 -0.32 -13.56 9.18
C ARG A 70 -0.16 -13.08 10.63
N VAL A 71 -1.23 -12.59 11.24
CA VAL A 71 -1.29 -12.25 12.67
C VAL A 71 -1.27 -13.51 13.53
N ASN A 72 -1.88 -14.60 13.06
CA ASN A 72 -1.87 -15.91 13.74
C ASN A 72 -2.27 -15.82 15.23
N GLY A 73 -3.31 -15.04 15.52
CA GLY A 73 -3.86 -14.82 16.86
C GLY A 73 -2.99 -13.97 17.80
N LYS A 74 -1.86 -13.43 17.34
CA LYS A 74 -0.97 -12.56 18.13
C LYS A 74 -0.65 -11.29 17.36
N PRO A 75 -1.49 -10.24 17.49
CA PRO A 75 -1.23 -8.94 16.89
C PRO A 75 0.13 -8.39 17.31
N ASP A 76 0.88 -7.87 16.33
CA ASP A 76 2.12 -7.15 16.52
C ASP A 76 2.04 -5.83 15.73
N PRO A 77 1.60 -4.75 16.40
CA PRO A 77 1.46 -3.42 15.79
C PRO A 77 2.73 -2.90 15.10
N ASN A 78 3.91 -3.40 15.47
CA ASN A 78 5.17 -2.95 14.90
C ASN A 78 5.44 -3.51 13.50
N ILE A 79 4.73 -4.55 13.08
CA ILE A 79 4.98 -5.20 11.80
C ILE A 79 3.71 -5.47 11.00
N ASP A 80 2.54 -5.47 11.64
CA ASP A 80 1.30 -5.86 10.98
C ASP A 80 0.89 -4.96 9.82
N PHE A 81 1.01 -3.63 9.96
CA PHE A 81 0.78 -2.68 8.88
C PHE A 81 1.83 -2.73 7.75
N ARG A 82 2.94 -3.44 7.98
CA ARG A 82 4.05 -3.60 7.01
C ARG A 82 4.02 -4.96 6.31
N ARG A 83 2.97 -5.78 6.50
CA ARG A 83 2.79 -7.08 5.85
C ARG A 83 1.80 -6.96 4.70
N VAL A 84 2.23 -7.32 3.48
CA VAL A 84 1.37 -7.29 2.28
C VAL A 84 0.08 -8.09 2.46
N PRO A 85 0.09 -9.33 3.02
CA PRO A 85 -1.16 -10.08 3.23
C PRO A 85 -2.13 -9.42 4.22
N ASN A 86 -1.62 -8.66 5.20
CA ASN A 86 -2.49 -7.93 6.12
C ASN A 86 -3.09 -6.71 5.43
N LEU A 87 -2.29 -5.98 4.64
CA LEU A 87 -2.78 -4.86 3.84
C LEU A 87 -3.86 -5.30 2.84
N ASP A 88 -3.70 -6.47 2.21
CA ASP A 88 -4.74 -7.05 1.34
C ASP A 88 -6.08 -7.25 2.06
N VAL A 89 -6.06 -7.86 3.25
CA VAL A 89 -7.26 -8.10 4.06
C VAL A 89 -7.92 -6.79 4.43
N PHE A 90 -7.14 -5.82 4.90
CA PHE A 90 -7.63 -4.50 5.27
C PHE A 90 -8.26 -3.77 4.08
N LEU A 91 -7.55 -3.70 2.94
CA LEU A 91 -8.05 -3.01 1.74
C LEU A 91 -9.32 -3.66 1.20
N LYS A 92 -9.45 -4.99 1.21
CA LYS A 92 -10.70 -5.68 0.80
C LYS A 92 -11.89 -5.36 1.70
N ARG A 93 -11.67 -4.97 2.95
CA ARG A 93 -12.73 -4.64 3.92
C ARG A 93 -13.17 -3.18 3.82
N TYR A 94 -12.24 -2.27 3.51
CA TYR A 94 -12.47 -0.82 3.60
C TYR A 94 -12.41 -0.08 2.26
N CYS A 95 -11.98 -0.73 1.18
CA CYS A 95 -11.86 -0.14 -0.15
C CYS A 95 -12.73 -0.87 -1.17
N LEU A 96 -12.95 -0.21 -2.29
CA LEU A 96 -13.62 -0.82 -3.44
C LEU A 96 -12.61 -1.70 -4.20
N SER A 97 -12.99 -2.95 -4.46
CA SER A 97 -12.21 -3.82 -5.36
C SER A 97 -12.47 -3.40 -6.80
N LEU A 98 -11.40 -3.00 -7.49
CA LEU A 98 -11.44 -2.58 -8.90
C LEU A 98 -10.99 -3.72 -9.83
N THR A 99 -10.94 -3.43 -11.12
CA THR A 99 -10.42 -4.35 -12.13
C THR A 99 -8.95 -4.68 -11.89
N THR A 100 -8.54 -5.90 -12.24
CA THR A 100 -7.14 -6.32 -12.32
C THR A 100 -6.68 -6.51 -13.77
N GLU A 101 -7.57 -6.26 -14.74
CA GLU A 101 -7.29 -6.40 -16.15
C GLU A 101 -6.68 -5.10 -16.71
N VAL A 102 -5.49 -5.21 -17.32
CA VAL A 102 -4.81 -4.11 -18.01
C VAL A 102 -4.80 -4.39 -19.51
N LYS A 103 -5.52 -3.58 -20.29
CA LYS A 103 -5.58 -3.66 -21.75
C LYS A 103 -4.84 -2.50 -22.39
N CYS A 104 -3.70 -2.80 -23.01
CA CYS A 104 -2.89 -1.83 -23.73
C CYS A 104 -3.73 -1.04 -24.76
N ARG A 105 -3.69 0.30 -24.68
CA ARG A 105 -4.38 1.22 -25.62
C ARG A 105 -5.91 1.14 -25.63
N ASP A 106 -6.51 0.48 -24.64
CA ASP A 106 -7.96 0.48 -24.43
C ASP A 106 -8.33 1.59 -23.44
N LYS A 107 -8.94 2.67 -23.93
CA LYS A 107 -9.25 3.84 -23.09
C LYS A 107 -10.28 3.55 -22.01
N GLU A 108 -11.25 2.68 -22.28
CA GLU A 108 -12.34 2.37 -21.36
C GLU A 108 -11.82 1.48 -20.22
N ASN A 109 -11.00 0.48 -20.54
CA ASN A 109 -10.33 -0.29 -19.51
C ASN A 109 -9.33 0.56 -18.69
N LEU A 110 -8.51 1.39 -19.35
CA LEU A 110 -7.49 2.18 -18.69
C LEU A 110 -8.04 3.36 -17.87
N SER A 111 -9.30 3.76 -18.08
CA SER A 111 -9.98 4.73 -17.21
C SER A 111 -10.39 4.15 -15.85
N GLU A 112 -10.36 2.83 -15.66
CA GLU A 112 -10.60 2.21 -14.35
C GLU A 112 -9.36 2.24 -13.44
N TRP A 113 -8.21 2.67 -13.96
CA TRP A 113 -6.95 2.75 -13.23
C TRP A 113 -6.63 4.20 -12.91
N GLN A 114 -6.95 4.66 -11.71
CA GLN A 114 -6.81 6.06 -11.29
C GLN A 114 -5.61 6.29 -10.37
N PRO A 115 -5.02 7.51 -10.38
CA PRO A 115 -3.92 7.84 -9.48
C PRO A 115 -4.34 7.68 -8.03
N GLY A 116 -3.53 6.97 -7.25
CA GLY A 116 -3.81 6.65 -5.85
C GLY A 116 -4.45 5.29 -5.62
N ASP A 117 -4.91 4.60 -6.68
CA ASP A 117 -5.35 3.21 -6.56
C ASP A 117 -4.19 2.33 -6.08
N ILE A 118 -4.51 1.29 -5.31
CA ILE A 118 -3.52 0.40 -4.69
C ILE A 118 -3.58 -0.96 -5.36
N VAL A 119 -2.43 -1.43 -5.85
CA VAL A 119 -2.30 -2.74 -6.47
C VAL A 119 -1.57 -3.67 -5.52
N VAL A 120 -2.16 -4.83 -5.25
CA VAL A 120 -1.59 -5.84 -4.36
C VAL A 120 -1.26 -7.11 -5.16
N PHE A 121 -0.03 -7.58 -5.02
CA PHE A 121 0.46 -8.83 -5.61
C PHE A 121 0.65 -9.85 -4.49
N LEU A 122 -0.15 -10.92 -4.50
CA LEU A 122 -0.07 -11.99 -3.50
C LEU A 122 0.60 -13.25 -4.03
N ASP A 123 0.50 -13.51 -5.34
CA ASP A 123 1.03 -14.72 -5.95
C ASP A 123 2.51 -14.55 -6.30
N GLY A 124 3.34 -15.50 -5.83
CA GLY A 124 4.78 -15.49 -6.04
C GLY A 124 5.50 -14.59 -5.03
N TYR A 125 5.95 -13.41 -5.46
CA TYR A 125 6.61 -12.44 -4.58
C TYR A 125 5.59 -11.42 -4.10
N GLU A 126 5.27 -11.46 -2.80
CA GLU A 126 4.35 -10.51 -2.18
C GLU A 126 4.83 -9.06 -2.39
N HIS A 127 4.01 -8.25 -3.05
CA HIS A 127 4.33 -6.85 -3.34
C HIS A 127 3.09 -5.97 -3.31
N ILE A 128 3.29 -4.67 -3.19
CA ILE A 128 2.22 -3.68 -3.20
C ILE A 128 2.74 -2.37 -3.80
N GLY A 129 1.85 -1.65 -4.49
CA GLY A 129 2.18 -0.37 -5.12
C GLY A 129 0.99 0.58 -5.19
N ILE A 130 1.28 1.84 -5.49
CA ILE A 130 0.29 2.90 -5.73
C ILE A 130 0.37 3.31 -7.20
N ILE A 131 -0.78 3.43 -7.85
CA ILE A 131 -0.90 3.86 -9.25
C ILE A 131 -0.48 5.32 -9.39
N SER A 132 0.39 5.59 -10.37
CA SER A 132 0.95 6.89 -10.68
C SER A 132 -0.06 7.81 -11.39
N ASP A 133 0.17 9.10 -11.31
CA ASP A 133 -0.47 10.13 -12.15
C ASP A 133 0.18 10.25 -13.54
N GLU A 134 1.25 9.50 -13.80
CA GLU A 134 1.92 9.41 -15.10
C GLU A 134 1.51 8.13 -15.83
N ARG A 135 1.39 8.18 -17.16
CA ARG A 135 1.08 7.04 -18.02
C ARG A 135 2.13 6.88 -19.11
N ASP A 136 2.40 5.64 -19.49
CA ASP A 136 3.29 5.31 -20.59
C ASP A 136 2.67 5.61 -21.96
N LYS A 137 3.43 5.35 -23.04
CA LYS A 137 2.98 5.53 -24.43
C LYS A 137 1.78 4.66 -24.83
N ASN A 138 1.43 3.64 -24.05
CA ASN A 138 0.28 2.78 -24.25
C ASN A 138 -0.90 3.15 -23.35
N GLY A 139 -0.75 4.18 -22.51
CA GLY A 139 -1.75 4.65 -21.54
C GLY A 139 -1.76 3.88 -20.22
N ILE A 140 -0.83 2.94 -20.02
CA ILE A 140 -0.71 2.18 -18.78
C ILE A 140 -0.04 3.06 -17.72
N PRO A 141 -0.63 3.20 -16.53
CA PRO A 141 -0.04 3.99 -15.45
C PRO A 141 1.12 3.29 -14.72
#